data_AF-A0A3M1DSS8-F1
#
_entry.id   AF-A0A3M1DSS8-F1
#
_cell.length_a   1.000
_cell.length_b   1.000
_cell.length_c   1.000
_cell.angle_alpha   90.00
_cell.angle_beta   90.00
_cell.angle_gamma   90.00
#
_symmetry.space_group_name_H-M   'P 1'
#
loop_
_entity.id
_entity.type
_entity.pdbx_description
1 polymer ?
#
loop_
_entity_poly.entity_id
_entity_poly.type
_entity_poly.pdbx_seq_one_letter_code
_entity_poly.pdbx_strand_id
1 'polypeptide(L)'
;MPSIRPFHPTDAAAWDAYVNAHPDGTFFHLSGWREVLEEGLRHETRYLCAWEGDSLKGLLPLARVRSRLFGDALISTPFCVYGGVLADDEETGRQLEDHAAGLAEDLNVDYLELRNLQRQREDWPTKDLYVTFRKAIEPDEEANMKAIPRKQRAMVRKGIKAGL
;
A
#
# COMPACT_ATOMS: atom_id res chain seq x y z
N MET A 1 -17.05 14.05 -9.93
CA MET A 1 -16.06 13.18 -10.61
C MET A 1 -14.68 13.72 -10.29
N PRO A 2 -13.84 12.92 -9.61
CA PRO A 2 -12.51 13.36 -9.23
C PRO A 2 -11.59 13.52 -10.46
N SER A 3 -10.63 14.42 -10.35
CA SER A 3 -9.54 14.59 -11.30
C SER A 3 -8.34 13.78 -10.83
N ILE A 4 -7.82 12.91 -11.71
CA ILE A 4 -6.60 12.13 -11.43
C ILE A 4 -5.39 12.96 -11.84
N ARG A 5 -4.45 13.17 -10.91
CA ARG A 5 -3.19 13.86 -11.18
C ARG A 5 -2.00 13.20 -10.46
N PRO A 6 -0.78 13.37 -10.98
CA PRO A 6 0.42 12.97 -10.26
C PRO A 6 0.52 13.66 -8.89
N PHE A 7 1.05 12.92 -7.92
CA PHE A 7 1.44 13.43 -6.62
C PHE A 7 2.51 14.52 -6.76
N HIS A 8 2.33 15.64 -6.06
CA HIS A 8 3.36 16.64 -5.86
C HIS A 8 3.82 16.63 -4.39
N PRO A 9 5.08 16.92 -4.05
CA PRO A 9 5.56 16.92 -2.65
C PRO A 9 4.71 17.76 -1.68
N THR A 10 4.04 18.82 -2.17
CA THR A 10 3.13 19.63 -1.35
C THR A 10 1.84 18.90 -0.94
N ASP A 11 1.50 17.79 -1.63
CA ASP A 11 0.32 16.98 -1.32
C ASP A 11 0.57 16.00 -0.14
N ALA A 12 1.82 15.84 0.32
CA ALA A 12 2.21 14.84 1.31
C ALA A 12 1.36 14.86 2.58
N ALA A 13 1.09 16.05 3.13
CA ALA A 13 0.29 16.20 4.33
C ALA A 13 -1.17 15.74 4.14
N ALA A 14 -1.78 16.10 3.00
CA ALA A 14 -3.16 15.70 2.69
C ALA A 14 -3.24 14.20 2.38
N TRP A 15 -2.24 13.67 1.68
CA TRP A 15 -2.09 12.24 1.39
C TRP A 15 -2.00 11.43 2.69
N ASP A 16 -1.11 11.78 3.60
CA ASP A 16 -0.93 11.03 4.85
C ASP A 16 -2.14 11.19 5.78
N ALA A 17 -2.78 12.36 5.81
CA ALA A 17 -4.02 12.55 6.55
C ALA A 17 -5.14 11.64 6.02
N TYR A 18 -5.28 11.54 4.69
CA TYR A 18 -6.24 10.65 4.05
C TYR A 18 -5.93 9.17 4.36
N VAL A 19 -4.68 8.73 4.20
CA VAL A 19 -4.27 7.35 4.50
C VAL A 19 -4.60 6.98 5.95
N ASN A 20 -4.31 7.86 6.91
CA ASN A 20 -4.57 7.59 8.32
C ASN A 20 -6.06 7.59 8.68
N ALA A 21 -6.89 8.33 7.94
CA ALA A 21 -8.33 8.40 8.15
C ALA A 21 -9.10 7.28 7.43
N HIS A 22 -8.54 6.69 6.37
CA HIS A 22 -9.21 5.68 5.56
C HIS A 22 -9.18 4.30 6.24
N PRO A 23 -10.31 3.56 6.31
CA PRO A 23 -10.37 2.25 6.99
C PRO A 23 -9.42 1.20 6.40
N ASP A 24 -9.21 1.22 5.07
CA ASP A 24 -8.28 0.34 4.37
C ASP A 24 -6.86 0.93 4.21
N GLY A 25 -6.62 2.10 4.81
CA GLY A 25 -5.32 2.75 4.85
C GLY A 25 -4.27 1.88 5.53
N THR A 26 -3.04 1.92 5.04
CA THR A 26 -1.95 1.12 5.61
C THR A 26 -0.65 1.92 5.62
N PHE A 27 0.29 1.51 6.46
CA PHE A 27 1.62 2.09 6.51
C PHE A 27 2.30 2.16 5.12
N PHE A 28 2.09 1.17 4.25
CA PHE A 28 2.70 1.16 2.91
C PHE A 28 2.07 2.16 1.94
N HIS A 29 0.91 2.72 2.27
CA HIS A 29 0.34 3.82 1.50
C HIS A 29 0.95 5.18 1.87
N LEU A 30 1.62 5.33 3.02
CA LEU A 30 2.12 6.64 3.48
C LEU A 30 3.17 7.22 2.53
N SER A 31 3.13 8.54 2.38
CA SER A 31 3.97 9.32 1.47
C SER A 31 5.47 9.16 1.77
N GLY A 32 5.84 8.95 3.04
CA GLY A 32 7.21 8.66 3.45
C GLY A 32 7.82 7.42 2.78
N TRP A 33 7.00 6.47 2.32
CA TRP A 33 7.50 5.32 1.56
C TRP A 33 8.09 5.72 0.20
N ARG A 34 7.65 6.85 -0.36
CA ARG A 34 8.20 7.42 -1.58
C ARG A 34 9.67 7.76 -1.43
N GLU A 35 10.05 8.37 -0.30
CA GLU A 35 11.45 8.70 0.02
C GLU A 35 12.31 7.43 0.13
N VAL A 36 11.80 6.37 0.76
CA VAL A 36 12.49 5.08 0.83
C VAL A 36 12.76 4.51 -0.58
N LEU A 37 11.77 4.58 -1.46
CA LEU A 37 11.89 4.09 -2.85
C LEU A 37 12.86 4.95 -3.67
N GLU A 38 12.75 6.27 -3.61
CA GLU A 38 13.56 7.20 -4.41
C GLU A 38 15.00 7.32 -3.89
N GLU A 39 15.17 7.43 -2.58
CA GLU A 39 16.46 7.68 -1.97
C GLU A 39 17.19 6.40 -1.57
N GLY A 40 16.47 5.47 -0.92
CA GLY A 40 17.03 4.21 -0.45
C GLY A 40 17.26 3.21 -1.58
N LEU A 41 16.30 3.09 -2.50
CA LEU A 41 16.28 2.05 -3.53
C LEU A 41 16.48 2.57 -4.96
N ARG A 42 16.51 3.90 -5.16
CA ARG A 42 16.73 4.55 -6.46
C ARG A 42 15.70 4.15 -7.52
N HIS A 43 14.46 3.90 -7.10
CA HIS A 43 13.33 3.67 -7.98
C HIS A 43 12.57 4.96 -8.30
N GLU A 44 12.15 5.08 -9.55
CA GLU A 44 11.34 6.22 -9.99
C GLU A 44 9.90 6.01 -9.55
N THR A 45 9.36 6.94 -8.77
CA THR A 45 7.97 6.86 -8.28
C THR A 45 7.01 7.63 -9.17
N ARG A 46 5.77 7.14 -9.27
CA ARG A 46 4.71 7.67 -10.12
C ARG A 46 3.36 7.72 -9.38
N TYR A 47 3.39 8.20 -8.14
CA TYR A 47 2.21 8.22 -7.27
C TYR A 47 1.08 9.05 -7.90
N LEU A 48 -0.16 8.56 -7.78
CA LEU A 48 -1.36 9.17 -8.34
C LEU A 48 -2.34 9.57 -7.23
N CYS A 49 -2.99 10.71 -7.40
CA CYS A 49 -4.00 11.26 -6.51
C CYS A 49 -5.32 11.48 -7.25
N ALA A 50 -6.45 11.12 -6.66
CA ALA A 50 -7.79 11.46 -7.14
C ALA A 50 -8.36 12.61 -6.29
N TRP A 51 -8.59 13.77 -6.90
CA TRP A 51 -9.07 14.98 -6.21
C TRP A 51 -10.45 15.40 -6.68
N GLU A 52 -11.37 15.62 -5.75
CA GLU A 52 -12.63 16.31 -6.01
C GLU A 52 -12.63 17.65 -5.27
N GLY A 53 -12.35 18.74 -6.00
CA GLY A 53 -12.01 20.03 -5.40
C GLY A 53 -10.74 19.91 -4.54
N ASP A 54 -10.84 20.33 -3.28
CA ASP A 54 -9.75 20.23 -2.29
C ASP A 54 -9.82 18.95 -1.44
N SER A 55 -10.70 18.00 -1.79
CA SER A 55 -10.80 16.70 -1.11
C SER A 55 -10.08 15.63 -1.91
N LEU A 56 -9.13 14.94 -1.27
CA LEU A 56 -8.62 13.69 -1.79
C LEU A 56 -9.71 12.61 -1.65
N LYS A 57 -9.96 11.86 -2.72
CA LYS A 57 -10.96 10.78 -2.83
C LYS A 57 -10.33 9.40 -3.03
N GLY A 58 -9.05 9.38 -3.33
CA GLY A 58 -8.29 8.17 -3.50
C GLY A 58 -6.86 8.46 -3.91
N LEU A 59 -6.05 7.42 -3.82
CA LEU A 59 -4.64 7.44 -4.14
C LEU A 59 -4.17 6.08 -4.62
N LEU A 60 -3.07 6.10 -5.37
CA LEU A 60 -2.39 4.89 -5.81
C LEU A 60 -0.87 5.16 -5.82
N PRO A 61 -0.13 4.63 -4.83
CA PRO A 61 1.32 4.60 -4.89
C PRO A 61 1.74 3.76 -6.11
N LEU A 62 2.80 4.18 -6.82
CA LEU A 62 3.41 3.43 -7.93
C LEU A 62 4.92 3.72 -7.98
N ALA A 63 5.71 2.72 -8.35
CA ALA A 63 7.11 2.89 -8.68
C ALA A 63 7.57 1.92 -9.76
N ARG A 64 8.46 2.41 -10.64
CA ARG A 64 9.03 1.65 -11.73
C ARG A 64 10.27 0.88 -11.25
N VAL A 65 10.25 -0.42 -11.44
CA VAL A 65 11.36 -1.33 -11.13
C VAL A 65 11.89 -1.89 -12.44
N ARG A 66 13.10 -1.44 -12.82
CA ARG A 66 13.76 -1.87 -14.05
C ARG A 66 14.97 -2.74 -13.76
N SER A 67 14.98 -3.95 -14.30
CA SER A 67 16.05 -4.92 -14.19
C SER A 67 16.43 -5.46 -15.56
N ARG A 68 17.73 -5.67 -15.80
CA ARG A 68 18.21 -6.33 -17.03
C ARG A 68 17.89 -7.83 -17.07
N LEU A 69 17.65 -8.45 -15.92
CA LEU A 69 17.39 -9.89 -15.80
C LEU A 69 15.91 -10.22 -15.53
N PHE A 70 15.16 -9.28 -14.95
CA PHE A 70 13.80 -9.52 -14.45
C PHE A 70 12.73 -8.64 -15.12
N GLY A 71 13.09 -7.91 -16.17
CA GLY A 71 12.17 -7.04 -16.91
C GLY A 71 12.01 -5.66 -16.31
N ASP A 72 11.02 -4.94 -16.81
CA ASP A 72 10.66 -3.57 -16.44
C ASP A 72 9.20 -3.53 -16.02
N ALA A 73 8.91 -3.12 -14.80
CA ALA A 73 7.56 -3.20 -14.24
C ALA A 73 7.17 -1.91 -13.53
N LEU A 74 5.88 -1.54 -13.66
CA LEU A 74 5.27 -0.54 -12.79
C LEU A 74 4.52 -1.28 -11.68
N ILE A 75 4.91 -1.04 -10.42
CA ILE A 75 4.38 -1.79 -9.26
C ILE A 75 3.86 -0.79 -8.25
N SER A 76 2.71 -1.06 -7.62
CA SER A 76 2.10 -0.11 -6.68
C SER A 76 3.04 0.26 -5.51
N THR A 77 3.56 -0.75 -4.81
CA THR A 77 4.57 -0.58 -3.76
C THR A 77 5.60 -1.71 -3.85
N PRO A 78 6.70 -1.52 -4.61
CA PRO A 78 7.77 -2.51 -4.68
C PRO A 78 8.27 -2.93 -3.29
N PHE A 79 8.61 -4.21 -3.16
CA PHE A 79 9.12 -4.83 -1.92
C PHE A 79 8.14 -4.86 -0.72
N CYS A 80 6.93 -4.34 -0.88
CA CYS A 80 5.85 -4.45 0.10
C CYS A 80 4.89 -5.60 -0.24
N VAL A 81 4.17 -6.12 0.75
CA VAL A 81 3.18 -7.21 0.56
C VAL A 81 1.78 -6.71 0.19
N TYR A 82 1.51 -5.42 0.39
CA TYR A 82 0.31 -4.69 -0.04
C TYR A 82 0.65 -3.20 -0.15
N GLY A 83 -0.28 -2.40 -0.65
CA GLY A 83 -0.11 -0.97 -0.89
C GLY A 83 -0.57 -0.67 -2.30
N GLY A 84 -1.81 -1.03 -2.59
CA GLY A 84 -2.43 -0.92 -3.91
C GLY A 84 -3.32 0.32 -3.98
N VAL A 85 -4.43 0.24 -4.71
CA VAL A 85 -5.35 1.37 -4.79
C VAL A 85 -6.10 1.55 -3.46
N LEU A 86 -6.25 2.80 -3.03
CA LEU A 86 -7.01 3.19 -1.86
C LEU A 86 -7.96 4.30 -2.29
N ALA A 87 -9.27 4.09 -2.19
CA ALA A 87 -10.27 5.05 -2.64
C ALA A 87 -11.55 4.95 -1.82
N ASP A 88 -12.28 6.07 -1.72
CA ASP A 88 -13.54 6.18 -0.99
C ASP A 88 -14.65 5.32 -1.62
N ASP A 89 -14.54 5.04 -2.92
CA ASP A 89 -15.52 4.29 -3.70
C ASP A 89 -14.88 3.54 -4.89
N GLU A 90 -15.61 2.56 -5.41
CA GLU A 90 -15.14 1.69 -6.51
C GLU A 90 -14.89 2.47 -7.82
N GLU A 91 -15.68 3.51 -8.09
CA GLU A 91 -15.54 4.30 -9.33
C GLU A 91 -14.23 5.08 -9.32
N THR A 92 -13.92 5.75 -8.21
CA THR A 92 -12.66 6.46 -7.99
C THR A 92 -11.48 5.48 -8.05
N GLY A 93 -11.63 4.29 -7.45
CA GLY A 93 -10.64 3.22 -7.53
C GLY A 93 -10.34 2.79 -8.96
N ARG A 94 -11.37 2.52 -9.76
CA ARG A 94 -11.22 2.16 -11.19
C ARG A 94 -10.55 3.27 -12.00
N GLN A 95 -10.90 4.54 -11.77
CA GLN A 95 -10.25 5.65 -12.48
C GLN A 95 -8.75 5.74 -12.20
N LEU A 96 -8.33 5.49 -10.95
CA LEU A 96 -6.91 5.42 -10.58
C LEU A 96 -6.20 4.23 -11.25
N GLU A 97 -6.83 3.07 -11.27
CA GLU A 97 -6.28 1.86 -11.90
C GLU A 97 -6.17 2.00 -13.42
N ASP A 98 -7.19 2.56 -14.08
CA ASP A 98 -7.19 2.81 -15.52
C ASP A 98 -6.12 3.85 -15.89
N HIS A 99 -5.94 4.90 -15.07
CA HIS A 99 -4.86 5.86 -15.27
C HIS A 99 -3.47 5.22 -15.08
N ALA A 100 -3.33 4.31 -14.11
CA ALA A 100 -2.09 3.55 -13.91
C ALA A 100 -1.80 2.59 -15.07
N ALA A 101 -2.83 1.98 -15.67
CA ALA A 101 -2.70 1.14 -16.85
C ALA A 101 -2.23 1.97 -18.06
N GLY A 102 -2.86 3.13 -18.32
CA GLY A 102 -2.40 4.03 -19.37
C GLY A 102 -0.96 4.52 -19.15
N LEU A 103 -0.58 4.82 -17.90
CA LEU A 103 0.80 5.17 -17.56
C LEU A 103 1.78 4.00 -17.82
N ALA A 104 1.37 2.76 -17.55
CA ALA A 104 2.19 1.59 -17.83
C ALA A 104 2.42 1.41 -19.35
N GLU A 105 1.39 1.64 -20.16
CA GLU A 105 1.49 1.67 -21.63
C GLU A 105 2.44 2.77 -22.11
N ASP A 106 2.28 4.01 -21.62
CA ASP A 106 3.12 5.15 -21.97
C ASP A 106 4.60 4.93 -21.61
N LEU A 107 4.86 4.31 -20.46
CA LEU A 107 6.21 3.98 -20.02
C LEU A 107 6.82 2.76 -20.73
N ASN A 108 6.00 2.04 -21.52
CA ASN A 108 6.31 0.79 -22.20
C ASN A 108 6.99 -0.22 -21.26
N VAL A 109 6.37 -0.43 -20.09
CA VAL A 109 6.79 -1.47 -19.14
C VAL A 109 6.20 -2.82 -19.55
N ASP A 110 6.82 -3.91 -19.10
CA ASP A 110 6.38 -5.27 -19.41
C ASP A 110 5.03 -5.59 -18.74
N TYR A 111 4.78 -5.04 -17.55
CA TYR A 111 3.52 -5.21 -16.82
C TYR A 111 3.28 -4.16 -15.73
N LEU A 112 2.00 -4.00 -15.37
CA LEU A 112 1.53 -3.32 -14.16
C LEU A 112 1.19 -4.36 -13.08
N GLU A 113 1.67 -4.17 -11.86
CA GLU A 113 1.34 -5.02 -10.71
C GLU A 113 0.77 -4.17 -9.56
N LEU A 114 -0.50 -4.43 -9.20
CA LEU A 114 -1.16 -3.79 -8.07
C LEU A 114 -1.26 -4.77 -6.89
N ARG A 115 -0.67 -4.38 -5.75
CA ARG A 115 -0.64 -5.22 -4.54
C ARG A 115 -1.79 -4.84 -3.61
N ASN A 116 -2.98 -5.28 -3.96
CA ASN A 116 -4.21 -5.02 -3.21
C ASN A 116 -4.42 -6.06 -2.09
N LEU A 117 -4.99 -5.64 -0.95
CA LEU A 117 -5.40 -6.57 0.12
C LEU A 117 -6.63 -7.39 -0.26
N GLN A 118 -7.52 -6.79 -1.04
CA GLN A 118 -8.72 -7.40 -1.58
C GLN A 118 -8.66 -7.29 -3.10
N ARG A 119 -9.23 -8.28 -3.79
CA ARG A 119 -9.31 -8.22 -5.26
C ARG A 119 -10.19 -7.04 -5.68
N GLN A 120 -9.64 -6.18 -6.55
CA GLN A 120 -10.34 -4.99 -7.09
C GLN A 120 -10.83 -5.22 -8.52
N ARG A 121 -10.03 -5.90 -9.36
CA ARG A 121 -10.31 -6.19 -10.77
C ARG A 121 -10.55 -7.68 -11.00
N GLU A 122 -11.73 -8.03 -11.48
CA GLU A 122 -12.08 -9.41 -11.85
C GLU A 122 -11.48 -9.82 -13.21
N ASP A 123 -11.28 -8.84 -14.09
CA ASP A 123 -10.72 -8.99 -15.43
C ASP A 123 -9.20 -9.18 -15.43
N TRP A 124 -8.52 -8.90 -14.31
CA TRP A 124 -7.07 -8.99 -14.22
C TRP A 124 -6.59 -10.33 -13.64
N PRO A 125 -5.44 -10.86 -14.10
CA PRO A 125 -4.83 -12.05 -13.53
C PRO A 125 -4.33 -11.78 -12.09
N THR A 126 -4.37 -12.81 -11.25
CA THR A 126 -3.93 -12.72 -9.85
C THR A 126 -2.81 -13.72 -9.54
N LYS A 127 -2.05 -13.44 -8.48
CA LYS A 127 -1.03 -14.34 -7.92
C LYS A 127 -1.34 -14.54 -6.43
N ASP A 128 -1.49 -15.79 -6.01
CA ASP A 128 -1.66 -16.14 -4.59
C ASP A 128 -0.29 -16.39 -3.95
N LEU A 129 0.44 -15.30 -3.69
CA LEU A 129 1.81 -15.35 -3.16
C LEU A 129 1.90 -14.96 -1.68
N TYR A 130 1.04 -14.07 -1.22
CA TYR A 130 1.16 -13.44 0.09
C TYR A 130 0.02 -13.86 1.03
N VAL A 131 0.39 -14.38 2.21
CA VAL A 131 -0.54 -14.68 3.30
C VAL A 131 -0.23 -13.76 4.47
N THR A 132 -1.23 -13.02 4.94
CA THR A 132 -1.07 -12.09 6.06
C THR A 132 -1.83 -12.59 7.28
N PHE A 133 -1.14 -12.72 8.42
CA PHE A 133 -1.75 -13.04 9.71
C PHE A 133 -1.99 -11.75 10.48
N ARG A 134 -3.25 -11.42 10.77
CA ARG A 134 -3.62 -10.21 11.52
C ARG A 134 -4.38 -10.59 12.79
N LYS A 135 -4.22 -9.79 13.83
CA LYS A 135 -4.96 -9.91 15.08
C LYS A 135 -5.20 -8.51 15.65
N ALA A 136 -6.40 -8.28 16.18
CA ALA A 136 -6.68 -7.05 16.93
C ALA A 136 -5.76 -6.97 18.15
N ILE A 137 -5.29 -5.76 18.44
CA ILE A 137 -4.60 -5.44 19.68
C ILE A 137 -5.62 -4.73 20.56
N GLU A 138 -5.95 -5.35 21.68
CA GLU A 138 -6.88 -4.79 22.65
C GLU A 138 -6.23 -3.65 23.44
N PRO A 139 -7.01 -2.68 23.97
CA PRO A 139 -6.47 -1.68 24.89
C PRO A 139 -5.93 -2.28 26.20
N ASP A 140 -6.48 -3.43 26.62
CA ASP A 140 -6.07 -4.12 27.84
C ASP A 140 -4.91 -5.11 27.59
N GLU A 141 -3.81 -4.92 28.31
CA GLU A 141 -2.63 -5.76 28.21
C GLU A 141 -2.91 -7.22 28.60
N GLU A 142 -3.75 -7.43 29.62
CA GLU A 142 -4.04 -8.78 30.10
C GLU A 142 -4.88 -9.57 29.08
N ALA A 143 -5.85 -8.91 28.43
CA ALA A 143 -6.65 -9.45 27.33
C ALA A 143 -5.76 -9.89 26.17
N ASN A 144 -4.84 -9.03 25.73
CA ASN A 144 -3.85 -9.38 24.70
C ASN A 144 -3.03 -10.61 25.08
N MET A 145 -2.53 -10.65 26.32
CA MET A 145 -1.75 -11.77 26.83
C MET A 145 -2.58 -13.07 26.85
N LYS A 146 -3.82 -13.03 27.35
CA LYS A 146 -4.73 -14.19 27.39
C LYS A 146 -5.09 -14.71 26.00
N ALA A 147 -5.13 -13.83 25.00
CA ALA A 147 -5.41 -14.19 23.62
C ALA A 147 -4.27 -15.00 22.96
N ILE A 148 -3.04 -14.98 23.51
CA ILE A 148 -1.93 -15.83 23.06
C ILE A 148 -2.14 -17.26 23.56
N PRO A 149 -2.03 -18.31 22.71
CA PRO A 149 -2.22 -19.70 23.18
C PRO A 149 -1.29 -20.06 24.36
N ARG A 150 -1.78 -20.95 25.24
CA ARG A 150 -1.16 -21.22 26.56
C ARG A 150 0.36 -21.47 26.51
N LYS A 151 0.83 -22.26 25.52
CA LYS A 151 2.26 -22.59 25.39
C LYS A 151 3.10 -21.36 25.02
N GLN A 152 2.67 -20.60 24.03
CA GLN A 152 3.33 -19.37 23.56
C GLN A 152 3.31 -18.29 24.65
N ARG A 153 2.18 -18.13 25.34
CA ARG A 153 2.07 -17.19 26.47
C ARG A 153 3.07 -17.49 27.59
N ALA A 154 3.32 -18.77 27.89
CA ALA A 154 4.35 -19.14 28.86
C ALA A 154 5.76 -18.73 28.42
N MET A 155 6.07 -18.82 27.12
CA MET A 155 7.35 -18.37 26.56
C MET A 155 7.49 -16.85 26.61
N VAL A 156 6.44 -16.10 26.26
CA VAL A 156 6.43 -14.62 26.38
C VAL A 156 6.71 -14.18 27.81
N ARG A 157 6.03 -14.78 28.81
CA ARG A 157 6.27 -14.48 30.23
C ARG A 157 7.71 -14.81 30.68
N LYS A 158 8.32 -15.86 30.11
CA LYS A 158 9.71 -16.21 30.39
C LYS A 158 10.66 -15.13 29.86
N GLY A 159 10.40 -14.59 28.67
CA GLY A 159 11.16 -13.47 28.08
C GLY A 159 11.12 -12.22 28.97
N ILE A 160 9.91 -11.80 29.35
CA ILE A 160 9.70 -10.64 30.26
C ILE A 160 10.46 -10.83 31.58
N LYS A 161 10.37 -12.03 32.20
CA LYS A 161 11.10 -12.32 33.45
C LYS A 161 12.63 -12.25 33.27
N ALA A 162 13.13 -12.49 32.06
CA ALA A 162 14.54 -12.40 31.71
C ALA A 162 14.99 -10.97 31.32
N GLY A 163 14.07 -9.99 31.28
CA GLY A 163 14.37 -8.61 30.89
C GLY A 163 14.58 -8.42 29.38
N LEU A 164 14.00 -9.30 28.55
CA LEU A 164 14.00 -9.20 27.08
C LEU A 164 12.70 -8.59 26.57
#